data_AF-A0A0L0FX65-F1
#
_entry.id   AF-A0A0L0FX65-F1
#
_cell.length_a   1.000
_cell.length_b   1.000
_cell.length_c   1.000
_cell.angle_alpha   90.00
_cell.angle_beta   90.00
_cell.angle_gamma   90.00
#
_symmetry.space_group_name_H-M   'P 1'
#
loop_
_entity.id
_entity.type
_entity.pdbx_description
1 polymer ?
#
loop_
_entity_poly.entity_id
_entity_poly.type
_entity_poly.pdbx_seq_one_letter_code
_entity_poly.pdbx_strand_id
1 'polypeptide(L)'
;MEQLEKTKLHTLKPADGFRLFMSMEINSKIAVNLLRMSRIVTLEPPPGIRASLLQTLHGIPTERMDRQPAERSRVYFLLAWLHALVQERLRYAPVGWSKKYEFSESDLRVGLSTVDSWIDRTTGGSGSNIAPERIPWTALKALLSQCIYGGRVDNAFDRHLLDAFLSHLFVAQSFDIDFALVNSSTNNETPHAGVVIPDARNKAEYLAWVEQWSGESSESPMLLGLHANADSALHATLAKRLRTNLQTVQVSVGVGVGAVEGETSAEDLKATEKNVNHRNAAELAAKWLAALPEDVKELRRDNDNIKQPLFRCFEREVSGGKQLLRKVRRALTLVIGVCNGDKQSNKGRALLHDILMATIPHAWRRYTVPVGLALPEWMVDFTARMTQLQSISAGVEQGELLQDIWLGGLMYPEAYITATRQAVAQANKWSLEELSLQLQLDVSDGSATSGFMVTSLYIDGAKPDPQAGLSLDTRGSVEMMSKNKLVWIHESSNTAAQTSDHLTLPLYLNHSRQNLLSTAAVHCSIPQVKVYQRAVALYASVVGK
;
A
#
# COMPACT_ATOMS: atom_id res chain seq x y z
N MET A 1 11.69 29.02 -11.71
CA MET A 1 11.41 29.37 -10.31
C MET A 1 12.55 30.20 -9.72
N GLU A 2 13.79 29.72 -9.66
CA GLU A 2 14.93 30.48 -9.12
C GLU A 2 15.18 31.83 -9.82
N GLN A 3 14.96 31.92 -11.14
CA GLN A 3 15.08 33.19 -11.86
C GLN A 3 13.94 34.16 -11.50
N LEU A 4 12.71 33.68 -11.36
CA LEU A 4 11.55 34.50 -10.93
C LEU A 4 11.79 35.05 -9.51
N GLU A 5 12.26 34.19 -8.61
CA GLU A 5 12.68 34.55 -7.25
C GLU A 5 13.75 35.66 -7.26
N LYS A 6 14.91 35.39 -7.86
CA LYS A 6 16.10 36.26 -7.73
C LYS A 6 16.00 37.55 -8.52
N THR A 7 15.45 37.53 -9.73
CA THR A 7 15.53 38.69 -10.65
C THR A 7 14.25 39.51 -10.76
N LYS A 8 13.09 38.96 -10.38
CA LYS A 8 11.81 39.62 -10.65
C LYS A 8 10.94 39.88 -9.44
N LEU A 9 11.01 39.09 -8.36
CA LEU A 9 10.17 39.30 -7.17
C LEU A 9 10.82 40.22 -6.13
N HIS A 10 12.09 40.01 -5.82
CA HIS A 10 12.82 40.84 -4.84
C HIS A 10 13.00 42.30 -5.27
N THR A 11 13.03 42.55 -6.59
CA THR A 11 13.25 43.86 -7.19
C THR A 11 11.95 44.54 -7.62
N LEU A 12 10.81 43.84 -7.55
CA LEU A 12 9.52 44.38 -7.96
C LEU A 12 9.08 45.45 -6.96
N LYS A 13 8.72 46.63 -7.47
CA LYS A 13 7.93 47.63 -6.73
C LYS A 13 6.49 47.58 -7.25
N PRO A 14 5.63 46.72 -6.68
CA PRO A 14 4.27 46.59 -7.16
C PRO A 14 3.40 47.78 -6.72
N ALA A 15 2.33 48.04 -7.48
CA ALA A 15 1.29 48.97 -7.07
C ALA A 15 0.51 48.45 -5.85
N ASP A 16 -0.09 49.36 -5.09
CA ASP A 16 -0.90 49.00 -3.94
C ASP A 16 -2.11 48.17 -4.39
N GLY A 17 -2.30 47.00 -3.76
CA GLY A 17 -3.34 46.03 -4.16
C GLY A 17 -2.90 44.96 -5.18
N PHE A 18 -1.69 45.01 -5.74
CA PHE A 18 -1.16 43.92 -6.56
C PHE A 18 -1.11 42.60 -5.77
N ARG A 19 -1.54 41.50 -6.40
CA ARG A 19 -1.46 40.14 -5.86
C ARG A 19 -0.98 39.21 -6.95
N LEU A 20 0.08 38.45 -6.67
CA LEU A 20 0.53 37.35 -7.53
C LEU A 20 0.02 36.04 -6.94
N PHE A 21 -0.92 35.40 -7.62
CA PHE A 21 -1.39 34.06 -7.27
C PHE A 21 -0.56 33.02 -8.03
N MET A 22 0.04 32.09 -7.29
CA MET A 22 0.75 30.95 -7.85
C MET A 22 0.06 29.68 -7.36
N SER A 23 -0.27 28.78 -8.28
CA SER A 23 -0.77 27.45 -7.95
C SER A 23 0.27 26.42 -8.32
N MET A 24 0.56 25.50 -7.41
CA MET A 24 1.55 24.43 -7.59
C MET A 24 1.25 23.25 -6.67
N GLU A 25 1.66 22.06 -7.08
CA GLU A 25 1.69 20.89 -6.21
C GLU A 25 2.86 20.97 -5.23
N ILE A 26 2.73 20.29 -4.08
CA ILE A 26 3.79 20.21 -3.09
C ILE A 26 4.97 19.42 -3.67
N ASN A 27 6.08 20.11 -3.93
CA ASN A 27 7.26 19.52 -4.55
C ASN A 27 8.55 19.97 -3.85
N SER A 28 9.45 19.03 -3.56
CA SER A 28 10.73 19.32 -2.89
C SER A 28 11.69 20.18 -3.71
N LYS A 29 11.44 20.35 -5.02
CA LYS A 29 12.21 21.21 -5.92
C LYS A 29 11.79 22.69 -5.86
N ILE A 30 10.75 23.04 -5.09
CA ILE A 30 10.33 24.42 -4.92
C ILE A 30 11.40 25.17 -4.10
N ALA A 31 11.79 26.35 -4.58
CA ALA A 31 12.78 27.19 -3.91
C ALA A 31 12.27 27.64 -2.53
N VAL A 32 13.04 27.35 -1.48
CA VAL A 32 12.66 27.64 -0.08
C VAL A 32 12.39 29.13 0.15
N ASN A 33 13.14 30.01 -0.50
CA ASN A 33 12.95 31.46 -0.39
C ASN A 33 11.62 31.92 -0.97
N LEU A 34 11.16 31.32 -2.08
CA LEU A 34 9.85 31.61 -2.65
C LEU A 34 8.73 31.29 -1.66
N LEU A 35 8.85 30.14 -0.98
CA LEU A 35 7.93 29.73 0.08
C LEU A 35 7.96 30.72 1.26
N ARG A 36 9.14 31.20 1.66
CA ARG A 36 9.30 32.19 2.75
C ARG A 36 8.69 33.56 2.42
N MET A 37 8.74 33.99 1.17
CA MET A 37 8.18 35.28 0.72
C MET A 37 6.67 35.24 0.48
N SER A 38 6.10 34.05 0.32
CA SER A 38 4.70 33.86 -0.08
C SER A 38 3.82 33.54 1.11
N ARG A 39 2.53 33.90 1.04
CA ARG A 39 1.52 33.34 1.93
C ARG A 39 1.02 32.03 1.35
N ILE A 40 1.37 30.92 2.00
CA ILE A 40 1.04 29.57 1.52
C ILE A 40 -0.38 29.23 1.97
N VAL A 41 -1.21 28.82 1.02
CA VAL A 41 -2.55 28.26 1.27
C VAL A 41 -2.55 26.87 0.67
N THR A 42 -2.71 25.85 1.52
CA THR A 42 -2.80 24.46 1.08
C THR A 42 -4.26 24.12 0.80
N LEU A 43 -4.54 23.57 -0.37
CA LEU A 43 -5.85 23.03 -0.73
C LEU A 43 -5.78 21.51 -0.65
N GLU A 44 -6.53 20.93 0.28
CA GLU A 44 -6.69 19.48 0.43
C GLU A 44 -8.15 19.11 0.16
N PRO A 45 -8.44 17.96 -0.47
CA PRO A 45 -9.81 17.47 -0.58
C PRO A 45 -10.46 17.37 0.80
N PRO A 46 -11.75 17.73 0.95
CA PRO A 46 -12.42 17.63 2.23
C PRO A 46 -12.47 16.17 2.68
N PRO A 47 -12.12 15.85 3.94
CA PRO A 47 -12.20 14.49 4.43
C PRO A 47 -13.65 14.06 4.58
N GLY A 48 -13.92 12.80 4.24
CA GLY A 48 -15.22 12.14 4.40
C GLY A 48 -16.11 12.22 3.16
N ILE A 49 -16.85 11.13 2.91
CA ILE A 49 -17.77 11.00 1.77
C ILE A 49 -18.81 12.12 1.77
N ARG A 50 -19.40 12.43 2.92
CA ARG A 50 -20.43 13.48 3.06
C ARG A 50 -19.92 14.84 2.57
N ALA A 51 -18.73 15.27 3.00
CA ALA A 51 -18.19 16.57 2.63
C ALA A 51 -17.85 16.62 1.13
N SER A 52 -17.27 15.54 0.59
CA SER A 52 -17.01 15.39 -0.85
C SER A 52 -18.31 15.42 -1.68
N LEU A 53 -19.38 14.76 -1.22
CA LEU A 53 -20.70 14.81 -1.87
C LEU A 53 -21.31 16.21 -1.84
N LEU A 54 -21.28 16.90 -0.71
CA LEU A 54 -21.78 18.28 -0.62
C LEU A 54 -21.03 19.22 -1.56
N GLN A 55 -19.70 19.13 -1.60
CA GLN A 55 -18.89 19.90 -2.55
C GLN A 55 -19.28 19.59 -4.00
N THR A 56 -19.39 18.31 -4.33
CA THR A 56 -19.74 17.83 -5.67
C THR A 56 -21.12 18.32 -6.10
N LEU A 57 -22.15 18.11 -5.27
CA LEU A 57 -23.53 18.49 -5.59
C LEU A 57 -23.69 20.00 -5.70
N HIS A 58 -23.04 20.80 -4.85
CA HIS A 58 -23.02 22.25 -5.00
C HIS A 58 -22.36 22.70 -6.32
N GLY A 59 -21.30 22.01 -6.75
CA GLY A 59 -20.59 22.30 -8.00
C GLY A 59 -21.36 21.94 -9.28
N ILE A 60 -22.36 21.06 -9.20
CA ILE A 60 -23.18 20.66 -10.36
C ILE A 60 -24.35 21.66 -10.52
N PRO A 61 -24.52 22.34 -11.67
CA PRO A 61 -25.67 23.23 -11.88
C PRO A 61 -27.02 22.50 -11.80
N THR A 62 -28.01 23.11 -11.16
CA THR A 62 -29.35 22.52 -10.98
C THR A 62 -30.03 22.26 -12.31
N GLU A 63 -29.90 23.19 -13.26
CA GLU A 63 -30.47 23.09 -14.62
C GLU A 63 -29.89 21.91 -15.41
N ARG A 64 -28.70 21.43 -15.04
CA ARG A 64 -28.04 20.28 -15.67
C ARG A 64 -28.50 18.97 -15.04
N MET A 65 -28.50 18.88 -13.71
CA MET A 65 -28.85 17.67 -12.96
C MET A 65 -30.35 17.34 -13.06
N ASP A 66 -31.21 18.36 -13.00
CA ASP A 66 -32.67 18.20 -12.99
C ASP A 66 -33.29 18.24 -14.40
N ARG A 67 -32.45 18.30 -15.43
CA ARG A 67 -32.87 18.18 -16.82
C ARG A 67 -33.52 16.81 -17.04
N GLN A 68 -34.51 16.75 -17.95
CA GLN A 68 -35.19 15.50 -18.32
C GLN A 68 -34.29 14.53 -19.12
N PRO A 69 -34.34 13.22 -18.88
CA PRO A 69 -35.34 12.51 -18.08
C PRO A 69 -35.07 12.55 -16.57
N ALA A 70 -36.11 12.35 -15.76
CA ALA A 70 -36.03 12.40 -14.29
C ALA A 70 -34.96 11.48 -13.70
N GLU A 71 -34.69 10.33 -14.33
CA GLU A 71 -33.66 9.38 -13.90
C GLU A 71 -32.22 9.92 -14.04
N ARG A 72 -31.99 11.04 -14.74
CA ARG A 72 -30.66 11.65 -14.87
C ARG A 72 -30.09 12.04 -13.50
N SER A 73 -30.91 12.62 -12.62
CA SER A 73 -30.49 13.07 -11.29
C SER A 73 -29.96 11.91 -10.44
N ARG A 74 -30.57 10.73 -10.56
CA ARG A 74 -30.13 9.47 -9.93
C ARG A 74 -28.75 9.04 -10.41
N VAL A 75 -28.52 9.01 -11.73
CA VAL A 75 -27.21 8.61 -12.30
C VAL A 75 -26.12 9.60 -11.94
N TYR A 76 -26.45 10.90 -11.88
CA TYR A 76 -25.55 11.95 -11.40
C TYR A 76 -25.15 11.74 -9.94
N PHE A 77 -26.12 11.41 -9.08
CA PHE A 77 -25.84 11.10 -7.67
C PHE A 77 -24.96 9.86 -7.52
N LEU A 78 -25.20 8.79 -8.28
CA LEU A 78 -24.34 7.59 -8.28
C LEU A 78 -22.90 7.92 -8.72
N LEU A 79 -22.74 8.81 -9.70
CA LEU A 79 -21.41 9.26 -10.13
C LEU A 79 -20.74 10.15 -9.07
N ALA A 80 -21.48 11.03 -8.40
CA ALA A 80 -20.98 11.83 -7.29
C ALA A 80 -20.54 10.93 -6.12
N TRP A 81 -21.32 9.88 -5.81
CA TRP A 81 -20.98 8.87 -4.82
C TRP A 81 -19.70 8.12 -5.18
N LEU A 82 -19.57 7.64 -6.43
CA LEU A 82 -18.35 7.02 -6.92
C LEU A 82 -17.15 7.97 -6.77
N HIS A 83 -17.30 9.24 -7.16
CA HIS A 83 -16.23 10.23 -7.07
C HIS A 83 -15.75 10.43 -5.63
N ALA A 84 -16.69 10.62 -4.70
CA ALA A 84 -16.40 10.74 -3.27
C ALA A 84 -15.73 9.48 -2.72
N LEU A 85 -16.21 8.30 -3.13
CA LEU A 85 -15.66 7.02 -2.71
C LEU A 85 -14.22 6.83 -3.18
N VAL A 86 -13.92 7.06 -4.47
CA VAL A 86 -12.56 6.85 -4.98
C VAL A 86 -11.57 7.85 -4.38
N GLN A 87 -12.00 9.09 -4.12
CA GLN A 87 -11.20 10.12 -3.45
C GLN A 87 -10.94 9.78 -1.98
N GLU A 88 -11.99 9.47 -1.20
CA GLU A 88 -11.83 9.19 0.22
C GLU A 88 -10.97 7.93 0.44
N ARG A 89 -11.08 6.92 -0.43
CA ARG A 89 -10.19 5.75 -0.38
C ARG A 89 -8.70 6.09 -0.55
N LEU A 90 -8.32 7.18 -1.23
CA LEU A 90 -6.91 7.59 -1.35
C LEU A 90 -6.28 7.96 0.00
N ARG A 91 -7.10 8.42 0.95
CA ARG A 91 -6.67 8.72 2.33
C ARG A 91 -6.12 7.47 3.04
N TYR A 92 -6.65 6.29 2.69
CA TYR A 92 -6.29 4.99 3.26
C TYR A 92 -5.23 4.24 2.45
N ALA A 93 -4.56 4.87 1.47
CA ALA A 93 -3.45 4.23 0.76
C ALA A 93 -2.34 3.79 1.75
N PRO A 94 -1.79 2.57 1.63
CA PRO A 94 -1.89 1.66 0.49
C PRO A 94 -3.08 0.67 0.51
N VAL A 95 -3.90 0.64 1.56
CA VAL A 95 -5.02 -0.31 1.69
C VAL A 95 -6.21 0.12 0.82
N GLY A 96 -6.53 1.40 0.84
CA GLY A 96 -7.60 1.98 0.02
C GLY A 96 -7.31 1.85 -1.48
N TRP A 97 -6.08 2.14 -1.88
CA TRP A 97 -5.51 1.99 -3.21
C TRP A 97 -4.02 1.69 -3.06
N SER A 98 -3.43 0.92 -3.98
CA SER A 98 -2.00 0.59 -3.91
C SER A 98 -1.12 1.84 -4.07
N LYS A 99 -1.63 2.89 -4.74
CA LYS A 99 -0.97 4.18 -4.96
C LYS A 99 -1.91 5.35 -4.70
N LYS A 100 -1.36 6.54 -4.47
CA LYS A 100 -2.14 7.78 -4.42
C LYS A 100 -2.37 8.31 -5.85
N TYR A 101 -3.41 7.81 -6.50
CA TYR A 101 -3.85 8.31 -7.81
C TYR A 101 -4.43 9.73 -7.71
N GLU A 102 -4.43 10.44 -8.84
CA GLU A 102 -4.96 11.80 -8.95
C GLU A 102 -6.36 11.76 -9.56
N PHE A 103 -7.37 11.54 -8.72
CA PHE A 103 -8.77 11.69 -9.13
C PHE A 103 -9.21 13.15 -8.91
N SER A 104 -9.52 13.83 -10.01
CA SER A 104 -9.76 15.26 -10.05
C SER A 104 -11.20 15.61 -10.43
N GLU A 105 -11.58 16.87 -10.19
CA GLU A 105 -12.83 17.47 -10.68
C GLU A 105 -12.97 17.40 -12.21
N SER A 106 -11.86 17.28 -12.94
CA SER A 106 -11.89 17.14 -14.39
C SER A 106 -12.45 15.78 -14.81
N ASP A 107 -12.09 14.72 -14.06
CA ASP A 107 -12.57 13.35 -14.31
C ASP A 107 -14.08 13.26 -14.01
N LEU A 108 -14.54 13.89 -12.92
CA LEU A 108 -15.97 14.02 -12.60
C LEU A 108 -16.72 14.74 -13.73
N ARG A 109 -16.22 15.89 -14.20
CA ARG A 109 -16.88 16.67 -15.26
C ARG A 109 -17.03 15.87 -16.55
N VAL A 110 -15.99 15.15 -16.96
CA VAL A 110 -16.04 14.25 -18.12
C VAL A 110 -17.00 13.09 -17.88
N GLY A 111 -17.06 12.55 -16.66
CA GLY A 111 -18.07 11.56 -16.26
C GLY A 111 -19.50 12.08 -16.44
N LEU A 112 -19.80 13.29 -15.96
CA LEU A 112 -21.13 13.91 -16.10
C LEU A 112 -21.49 14.13 -17.58
N SER A 113 -20.54 14.60 -18.39
CA SER A 113 -20.75 14.78 -19.83
C SER A 113 -20.95 13.46 -20.58
N THR A 114 -20.31 12.38 -20.10
CA THR A 114 -20.52 11.02 -20.62
C THR A 114 -21.92 10.54 -20.30
N VAL A 115 -22.38 10.73 -19.05
CA VAL A 115 -23.76 10.42 -18.64
C VAL A 115 -24.77 11.19 -19.49
N ASP A 116 -24.58 12.50 -19.68
CA ASP A 116 -25.43 13.31 -20.55
C ASP A 116 -25.51 12.74 -21.96
N SER A 117 -24.37 12.48 -22.58
CA SER A 117 -24.30 12.01 -23.97
C SER A 117 -25.04 10.69 -24.16
N TRP A 118 -24.92 9.76 -23.22
CA TRP A 118 -25.58 8.45 -23.31
C TRP A 118 -27.07 8.50 -22.99
N ILE A 119 -27.49 9.29 -22.00
CA ILE A 119 -28.90 9.48 -21.68
C ILE A 119 -29.62 10.20 -22.82
N ASP A 120 -29.02 11.27 -23.36
CA ASP A 120 -29.60 12.07 -24.45
C ASP A 120 -29.72 11.21 -25.72
N ARG A 121 -28.70 10.40 -26.03
CA ARG A 121 -28.73 9.45 -27.15
C ARG A 121 -29.82 8.38 -27.00
N THR A 122 -30.08 7.92 -25.78
CA THR A 122 -31.05 6.83 -25.54
C THR A 122 -32.50 7.34 -25.56
N THR A 123 -32.73 8.57 -25.10
CA THR A 123 -34.06 9.21 -25.08
C THR A 123 -34.39 9.99 -26.36
N GLY A 124 -33.42 10.17 -27.26
CA GLY A 124 -33.57 11.05 -28.42
C GLY A 124 -33.67 12.53 -28.06
N GLY A 125 -33.27 12.91 -26.83
CA GLY A 125 -33.27 14.29 -26.34
C GLY A 125 -34.65 14.88 -25.99
N SER A 126 -35.71 14.07 -25.92
CA SER A 126 -37.08 14.57 -25.67
C SER A 126 -37.94 13.69 -24.75
N GLY A 127 -37.38 12.62 -24.16
CA GLY A 127 -38.11 11.77 -23.21
C GLY A 127 -38.16 12.36 -21.80
N SER A 128 -39.34 12.33 -21.17
CA SER A 128 -39.52 12.74 -19.76
C SER A 128 -39.02 11.68 -18.78
N ASN A 129 -39.11 10.39 -19.13
CA ASN A 129 -38.62 9.29 -18.31
C ASN A 129 -37.90 8.26 -19.18
N ILE A 130 -36.97 7.53 -18.56
CA ILE A 130 -36.28 6.40 -19.17
C ILE A 130 -36.35 5.19 -18.22
N ALA A 131 -36.85 4.06 -18.73
CA ALA A 131 -36.82 2.82 -17.97
C ALA A 131 -35.36 2.46 -17.57
N PRO A 132 -35.07 2.13 -16.30
CA PRO A 132 -33.71 1.86 -15.83
C PRO A 132 -32.94 0.82 -16.65
N GLU A 133 -33.63 -0.17 -17.21
CA GLU A 133 -33.04 -1.23 -18.05
C GLU A 133 -32.57 -0.71 -19.41
N ARG A 134 -33.13 0.42 -19.87
CA ARG A 134 -32.75 1.04 -21.15
C ARG A 134 -31.52 1.92 -21.01
N ILE A 135 -31.13 2.30 -19.79
CA ILE A 135 -29.88 3.06 -19.56
C ILE A 135 -28.70 2.16 -19.98
N PRO A 136 -27.75 2.66 -20.79
CA PRO A 136 -26.65 1.85 -21.33
C PRO A 136 -25.55 1.61 -20.29
N TRP A 137 -25.87 0.83 -19.24
CA TRP A 137 -25.00 0.55 -18.10
C TRP A 137 -23.63 0.00 -18.49
N THR A 138 -23.60 -0.94 -19.43
CA THR A 138 -22.34 -1.54 -19.90
C THR A 138 -21.42 -0.49 -20.51
N ALA A 139 -21.96 0.45 -21.30
CA ALA A 139 -21.17 1.51 -21.90
C ALA A 139 -20.67 2.53 -20.85
N LEU A 140 -21.54 2.92 -19.91
CA LEU A 140 -21.17 3.81 -18.80
C LEU A 140 -20.05 3.20 -17.95
N LYS A 141 -20.20 1.94 -17.54
CA LYS A 141 -19.17 1.21 -16.78
C LYS A 141 -17.86 1.11 -17.55
N ALA A 142 -17.90 0.74 -18.82
CA ALA A 142 -16.69 0.61 -19.64
C ALA A 142 -15.94 1.96 -19.77
N LEU A 143 -16.65 3.07 -20.00
CA LEU A 143 -16.02 4.39 -20.13
C LEU A 143 -15.49 4.91 -18.79
N LEU A 144 -16.24 4.75 -17.71
CA LEU A 144 -15.81 5.14 -16.37
C LEU A 144 -14.59 4.31 -15.92
N SER A 145 -14.61 3.01 -16.17
CA SER A 145 -13.52 2.08 -15.85
C SER A 145 -12.30 2.33 -16.73
N GLN A 146 -12.42 2.26 -18.05
CA GLN A 146 -11.24 2.17 -18.93
C GLN A 146 -10.68 3.55 -19.31
N CYS A 147 -11.51 4.59 -19.39
CA CYS A 147 -11.11 5.87 -19.96
C CYS A 147 -10.98 6.98 -18.91
N ILE A 148 -11.93 7.07 -17.98
CA ILE A 148 -12.02 8.21 -17.05
C ILE A 148 -11.25 7.93 -15.77
N TYR A 149 -11.79 7.09 -14.89
CA TYR A 149 -11.16 6.81 -13.59
C TYR A 149 -10.01 5.82 -13.74
N GLY A 150 -10.20 4.68 -14.42
CA GLY A 150 -9.12 3.71 -14.58
C GLY A 150 -8.06 4.11 -15.62
N GLY A 151 -8.28 5.19 -16.38
CA GLY A 151 -7.21 5.86 -17.12
C GLY A 151 -6.10 6.40 -16.21
N ARG A 152 -6.39 6.62 -14.91
CA ARG A 152 -5.41 6.99 -13.88
C ARG A 152 -4.78 5.78 -13.18
N VAL A 153 -5.41 4.60 -13.27
CA VAL A 153 -5.09 3.42 -12.47
C VAL A 153 -4.22 2.46 -13.26
N ASP A 154 -2.95 2.35 -12.88
CA ASP A 154 -1.98 1.50 -13.57
C ASP A 154 -1.84 0.09 -12.95
N ASN A 155 -2.24 -0.10 -11.70
CA ASN A 155 -2.24 -1.40 -11.02
C ASN A 155 -3.47 -2.24 -11.43
N ALA A 156 -3.26 -3.52 -11.76
CA ALA A 156 -4.34 -4.42 -12.18
C ALA A 156 -5.37 -4.73 -11.07
N PHE A 157 -4.92 -4.89 -9.82
CA PHE A 157 -5.81 -5.15 -8.69
C PHE A 157 -6.60 -3.90 -8.29
N ASP A 158 -5.99 -2.72 -8.40
CA ASP A 158 -6.71 -1.46 -8.23
C ASP A 158 -7.76 -1.28 -9.35
N ARG A 159 -7.49 -1.72 -10.59
CA ARG A 159 -8.51 -1.75 -11.66
C ARG A 159 -9.67 -2.69 -11.32
N HIS A 160 -9.40 -3.89 -10.82
CA HIS A 160 -10.45 -4.81 -10.35
C HIS A 160 -11.27 -4.22 -9.19
N LEU A 161 -10.64 -3.47 -8.29
CA LEU A 161 -11.34 -2.73 -7.23
C LEU A 161 -12.28 -1.65 -7.80
N LEU A 162 -11.81 -0.86 -8.77
CA LEU A 162 -12.65 0.14 -9.45
C LEU A 162 -13.84 -0.52 -10.15
N ASP A 163 -13.58 -1.61 -10.89
CA ASP A 163 -14.60 -2.38 -11.58
C ASP A 163 -15.63 -2.99 -10.61
N ALA A 164 -15.19 -3.40 -9.42
CA ALA A 164 -16.07 -3.90 -8.37
C ALA A 164 -17.02 -2.81 -7.86
N PHE A 165 -16.56 -1.56 -7.69
CA PHE A 165 -17.45 -0.44 -7.34
C PHE A 165 -18.42 -0.10 -8.47
N LEU A 166 -17.93 -0.03 -9.71
CA LEU A 166 -18.76 0.26 -10.87
C LEU A 166 -19.82 -0.82 -11.11
N SER A 167 -19.46 -2.09 -10.96
CA SER A 167 -20.38 -3.22 -11.12
C SER A 167 -21.44 -3.29 -10.03
N HIS A 168 -21.17 -2.73 -8.86
CA HIS A 168 -22.15 -2.56 -7.80
C HIS A 168 -23.09 -1.37 -8.06
N LEU A 169 -22.53 -0.19 -8.36
CA LEU A 169 -23.28 1.07 -8.40
C LEU A 169 -24.03 1.33 -9.71
N PHE A 170 -23.47 0.93 -10.85
CA PHE A 170 -24.01 1.27 -12.19
C PHE A 170 -24.75 0.08 -12.81
N VAL A 171 -25.92 -0.22 -12.23
CA VAL A 171 -26.82 -1.32 -12.62
C VAL A 171 -28.27 -0.85 -12.54
N ALA A 172 -29.19 -1.49 -13.26
CA ALA A 172 -30.61 -1.09 -13.23
C ALA A 172 -31.21 -1.17 -11.83
N GLN A 173 -30.77 -2.15 -11.01
CA GLN A 173 -31.17 -2.33 -9.62
C GLN A 173 -30.82 -1.14 -8.72
N SER A 174 -29.95 -0.21 -9.16
CA SER A 174 -29.70 1.03 -8.42
C SER A 174 -30.93 1.93 -8.31
N PHE A 175 -32.00 1.63 -9.05
CA PHE A 175 -33.31 2.28 -8.99
C PHE A 175 -34.31 1.55 -8.09
N ASP A 176 -33.96 0.37 -7.57
CA ASP A 176 -34.82 -0.36 -6.64
C ASP A 176 -34.99 0.41 -5.33
N ILE A 177 -36.17 0.24 -4.73
CA ILE A 177 -36.44 0.71 -3.37
C ILE A 177 -35.46 -0.02 -2.44
N ASP A 178 -34.82 0.71 -1.55
CA ASP A 178 -33.84 0.18 -0.59
C ASP A 178 -32.49 -0.30 -1.18
N PHE A 179 -32.13 0.15 -2.38
CA PHE A 179 -30.82 -0.17 -2.94
C PHE A 179 -29.67 0.32 -2.03
N ALA A 180 -28.81 -0.61 -1.61
CA ALA A 180 -27.69 -0.33 -0.72
C ALA A 180 -26.51 0.27 -1.49
N LEU A 181 -26.08 1.48 -1.11
CA LEU A 181 -24.89 2.12 -1.70
C LEU A 181 -23.58 1.42 -1.30
N VAL A 182 -23.61 0.65 -0.21
CA VAL A 182 -22.47 -0.08 0.36
C VAL A 182 -22.85 -1.53 0.58
N ASN A 183 -22.00 -2.46 0.14
CA ASN A 183 -22.21 -3.88 0.37
C ASN A 183 -21.95 -4.25 1.84
N SER A 184 -22.91 -4.89 2.50
CA SER A 184 -22.66 -5.47 3.83
C SER A 184 -21.62 -6.60 3.72
N SER A 185 -20.52 -6.44 4.45
CA SER A 185 -19.40 -7.39 4.46
C SER A 185 -19.66 -8.65 5.28
N THR A 186 -20.78 -8.72 6.01
CA THR A 186 -21.15 -9.87 6.84
C THR A 186 -22.33 -10.60 6.21
N ASN A 187 -22.16 -11.89 5.94
CA ASN A 187 -23.31 -12.77 5.77
C ASN A 187 -23.91 -12.92 7.19
N ASN A 188 -25.09 -12.33 7.41
CA ASN A 188 -26.05 -12.63 8.48
C ASN A 188 -25.99 -11.95 9.87
N GLU A 189 -25.16 -10.93 10.15
CA GLU A 189 -25.20 -10.30 11.50
C GLU A 189 -25.35 -8.78 11.58
N THR A 190 -25.39 -8.05 10.46
CA THR A 190 -25.89 -6.67 10.46
C THR A 190 -26.75 -6.43 9.22
N PRO A 191 -28.08 -6.26 9.36
CA PRO A 191 -28.98 -6.08 8.21
C PRO A 191 -28.65 -4.85 7.36
N HIS A 192 -27.89 -3.88 7.88
CA HIS A 192 -27.49 -2.69 7.13
C HIS A 192 -26.13 -2.17 7.63
N ALA A 193 -25.07 -2.31 6.84
CA ALA A 193 -24.09 -1.23 6.72
C ALA A 193 -24.63 -0.25 5.66
N GLY A 194 -25.90 0.16 5.72
CA GLY A 194 -26.40 1.21 6.62
C GLY A 194 -26.90 2.40 5.80
N VAL A 195 -26.36 2.57 4.58
CA VAL A 195 -26.69 3.67 3.68
C VAL A 195 -27.40 3.14 2.44
N VAL A 196 -28.70 3.41 2.41
CA VAL A 196 -29.56 3.20 1.26
C VAL A 196 -29.62 4.50 0.47
N ILE A 197 -29.71 4.39 -0.85
CA ILE A 197 -29.89 5.53 -1.73
C ILE A 197 -31.25 6.22 -1.47
N PRO A 198 -31.33 7.55 -1.38
CA PRO A 198 -32.61 8.23 -1.12
C PRO A 198 -33.57 8.11 -2.30
N ASP A 199 -34.88 8.06 -2.03
CA ASP A 199 -35.92 8.27 -3.06
C ASP A 199 -36.04 9.77 -3.43
N ALA A 200 -34.94 10.33 -3.94
CA ALA A 200 -34.82 11.70 -4.37
C ALA A 200 -34.89 11.78 -5.90
N ARG A 201 -35.60 12.79 -6.41
CA ARG A 201 -35.90 12.98 -7.84
C ARG A 201 -35.17 14.17 -8.46
N ASN A 202 -34.67 15.08 -7.64
CA ASN A 202 -33.98 16.29 -8.06
C ASN A 202 -32.79 16.59 -7.14
N LYS A 203 -31.94 17.52 -7.57
CA LYS A 203 -30.74 17.94 -6.85
C LYS A 203 -31.04 18.43 -5.43
N ALA A 204 -32.13 19.17 -5.23
CA ALA A 204 -32.48 19.73 -3.93
C ALA A 204 -32.79 18.64 -2.90
N GLU A 205 -33.51 17.59 -3.30
CA GLU A 205 -33.80 16.43 -2.45
C GLU A 205 -32.53 15.62 -2.13
N TYR A 206 -31.64 15.42 -3.12
CA TYR A 206 -30.34 14.78 -2.86
C TYR A 206 -29.48 15.60 -1.89
N LEU A 207 -29.41 16.92 -2.07
CA LEU A 207 -28.70 17.81 -1.15
C LEU A 207 -29.27 17.72 0.27
N ALA A 208 -30.59 17.83 0.42
CA ALA A 208 -31.26 17.73 1.71
C ALA A 208 -30.97 16.38 2.39
N TRP A 209 -30.96 15.28 1.64
CA TRP A 209 -30.59 13.96 2.17
C TRP A 209 -29.13 13.93 2.65
N VAL A 210 -28.18 14.43 1.87
CA VAL A 210 -26.75 14.46 2.29
C VAL A 210 -26.57 15.34 3.51
N GLU A 211 -27.28 16.47 3.61
CA GLU A 211 -27.26 17.36 4.77
C GLU A 211 -27.83 16.70 6.03
N GLN A 212 -28.88 15.90 5.90
CA GLN A 212 -29.48 15.14 7.01
C GLN A 212 -28.66 13.91 7.42
N TRP A 213 -27.87 13.35 6.51
CA TRP A 213 -26.99 12.20 6.75
C TRP A 213 -25.75 12.57 7.58
N SER A 214 -25.95 13.12 8.79
CA SER A 214 -24.90 13.59 9.72
C SER A 214 -24.80 12.66 10.92
N GLY A 215 -23.61 12.11 11.18
CA GLY A 215 -23.33 11.29 12.37
C GLY A 215 -22.11 10.37 12.19
N GLU A 216 -21.79 9.59 13.23
CA GLU A 216 -20.68 8.60 13.26
C GLU A 216 -20.75 7.58 12.11
N SER A 217 -21.93 7.35 11.52
CA SER A 217 -22.12 6.46 10.38
C SER A 217 -21.55 7.02 9.05
N SER A 218 -21.43 8.35 8.92
CA SER A 218 -21.01 9.02 7.67
C SER A 218 -19.49 9.09 7.47
N GLU A 219 -18.73 8.84 8.53
CA GLU A 219 -17.26 8.88 8.54
C GLU A 219 -16.63 7.48 8.62
N SER A 220 -17.45 6.42 8.69
CA SER A 220 -16.95 5.06 8.86
C SER A 220 -16.20 4.57 7.62
N PRO A 221 -15.00 3.97 7.79
CA PRO A 221 -14.25 3.36 6.68
C PRO A 221 -14.98 2.16 6.07
N MET A 222 -15.98 1.61 6.77
CA MET A 222 -16.85 0.57 6.23
C MET A 222 -17.67 1.05 5.03
N LEU A 223 -17.98 2.35 4.93
CA LEU A 223 -18.63 2.93 3.75
C LEU A 223 -17.81 2.77 2.48
N LEU A 224 -16.49 2.70 2.65
CA LEU A 224 -15.53 2.53 1.56
C LEU A 224 -15.34 1.05 1.20
N GLY A 225 -15.97 0.12 1.92
CA GLY A 225 -15.72 -1.32 1.83
C GLY A 225 -14.53 -1.81 2.67
N LEU A 226 -13.90 -0.94 3.46
CA LEU A 226 -12.78 -1.29 4.34
C LEU A 226 -13.26 -1.86 5.69
N HIS A 227 -12.33 -2.36 6.50
CA HIS A 227 -12.64 -2.82 7.86
C HIS A 227 -12.83 -1.63 8.82
N ALA A 228 -13.56 -1.85 9.92
CA ALA A 228 -13.87 -0.79 10.90
C ALA A 228 -12.62 -0.13 11.48
N ASN A 229 -11.56 -0.90 11.73
CA ASN A 229 -10.31 -0.39 12.31
C ASN A 229 -9.38 0.35 11.33
N ALA A 230 -9.81 0.64 10.10
CA ALA A 230 -8.92 1.25 9.09
C ALA A 230 -8.49 2.67 9.50
N ASP A 231 -9.36 3.41 10.19
CA ASP A 231 -9.04 4.71 10.77
C ASP A 231 -7.94 4.60 11.82
N SER A 232 -8.03 3.62 12.72
CA SER A 232 -7.01 3.38 13.74
C SER A 232 -5.63 3.15 13.12
N ALA A 233 -5.56 2.38 12.03
CA ALA A 233 -4.31 2.14 11.30
C ALA A 233 -3.78 3.42 10.61
N LEU A 234 -4.68 4.22 10.03
CA LEU A 234 -4.33 5.53 9.46
C LEU A 234 -3.79 6.48 10.53
N HIS A 235 -4.48 6.61 11.67
CA HIS A 235 -4.06 7.46 12.78
C HIS A 235 -2.71 7.02 13.37
N ALA A 236 -2.48 5.72 13.52
CA ALA A 236 -1.18 5.18 13.94
C ALA A 236 -0.06 5.59 12.97
N THR A 237 -0.32 5.53 11.65
CA THR A 237 0.63 5.95 10.62
C THR A 237 0.92 7.45 10.69
N LEU A 238 -0.13 8.28 10.84
CA LEU A 238 0.02 9.73 11.00
C LEU A 238 0.79 10.09 12.27
N ALA A 239 0.52 9.41 13.39
CA ALA A 239 1.24 9.58 14.64
C ALA A 239 2.73 9.21 14.50
N LYS A 240 3.04 8.09 13.84
CA LYS A 240 4.43 7.67 13.54
C LYS A 240 5.15 8.75 12.72
N ARG A 241 4.50 9.29 11.68
CA ARG A 241 5.05 10.38 10.84
C ARG A 241 5.25 11.67 11.62
N LEU A 242 4.28 12.08 12.44
CA LEU A 242 4.38 13.25 13.31
C LEU A 242 5.57 13.12 14.26
N ARG A 243 5.71 11.98 14.92
CA ARG A 243 6.84 11.69 15.81
C ARG A 243 8.19 11.82 15.09
N THR A 244 8.33 11.23 13.90
CA THR A 244 9.57 11.35 13.10
C THR A 244 9.87 12.80 12.70
N ASN A 245 8.86 13.57 12.30
CA ASN A 245 9.03 14.98 11.98
C ASN A 245 9.48 15.78 13.22
N LEU A 246 8.85 15.56 14.37
CA LEU A 246 9.22 16.21 15.63
C LEU A 246 10.65 15.87 16.06
N GLN A 247 11.06 14.61 15.95
CA GLN A 247 12.44 14.19 16.22
C GLN A 247 13.45 14.91 15.30
N THR A 248 13.12 15.06 14.01
CA THR A 248 13.96 15.78 13.05
C THR A 248 14.11 17.25 13.42
N VAL A 249 13.01 17.90 13.83
CA VAL A 249 13.02 19.28 14.31
C VAL A 249 13.86 19.39 15.60
N GLN A 250 13.66 18.49 16.55
CA GLN A 250 14.37 18.50 17.83
C GLN A 250 15.90 18.43 17.65
N VAL A 251 16.38 17.49 16.82
CA VAL A 251 17.82 17.36 16.51
C VAL A 251 18.35 18.62 15.83
N SER A 252 17.58 19.20 14.91
CA SER A 252 18.00 20.39 14.15
C SER A 252 18.11 21.64 15.04
N VAL A 253 17.31 21.71 16.12
CA VAL A 253 17.33 22.82 17.09
C VAL A 253 18.37 22.59 18.20
N GLY A 254 18.94 21.39 18.31
CA GLY A 254 19.97 21.08 19.32
C GLY A 254 19.43 21.01 20.75
N VAL A 255 18.14 20.74 20.93
CA VAL A 255 17.51 20.61 22.26
C VAL A 255 17.40 19.13 22.60
N GLY A 256 18.39 18.61 23.32
CA GLY A 256 18.36 17.25 23.85
C GLY A 256 17.26 17.06 24.90
N VAL A 257 16.70 15.86 24.98
CA VAL A 257 15.85 15.43 26.12
C VAL A 257 16.78 15.31 27.33
N GLY A 258 16.73 16.28 28.24
CA GLY A 258 17.57 16.30 29.44
C GLY A 258 18.28 17.62 29.74
N ALA A 259 17.88 18.75 29.13
CA ALA A 259 18.31 20.07 29.58
C ALA A 259 17.72 20.36 30.98
N VAL A 260 18.45 19.92 32.02
CA VAL A 260 18.26 20.40 33.38
C VAL A 260 18.53 21.90 33.36
N GLU A 261 17.57 22.66 33.88
CA GLU A 261 17.72 24.08 34.17
C GLU A 261 18.90 24.27 35.14
N GLY A 262 20.05 24.61 34.59
CA GLY A 262 21.26 24.90 35.35
C GLY A 262 22.20 25.72 34.49
N GLU A 263 22.64 26.85 35.03
CA GLU A 263 23.60 27.79 34.44
C GLU A 263 24.93 27.09 34.12
N THR A 264 24.98 26.41 32.98
CA THR A 264 26.19 25.80 32.41
C THR A 264 26.36 26.36 31.00
N SER A 265 27.58 26.74 30.65
CA SER A 265 27.90 27.30 29.34
C SER A 265 27.40 26.36 28.23
N ALA A 266 26.81 26.91 27.17
CA ALA A 266 26.29 26.16 26.04
C ALA A 266 27.35 25.24 25.37
N GLU A 267 28.64 25.49 25.60
CA GLU A 267 29.74 24.66 25.12
C GLU A 267 29.95 23.39 25.97
N ASP A 268 29.80 23.47 27.29
CA ASP A 268 29.96 22.35 28.21
C ASP A 268 28.78 21.36 28.09
N LEU A 269 27.57 21.88 27.88
CA LEU A 269 26.38 21.08 27.58
C LEU A 269 26.55 20.28 26.28
N LYS A 270 27.05 20.92 25.21
CA LYS A 270 27.33 20.26 23.92
C LYS A 270 28.42 19.20 24.01
N ALA A 271 29.46 19.44 24.80
CA ALA A 271 30.53 18.46 25.02
C ALA A 271 30.02 17.23 25.78
N THR A 272 29.20 17.45 26.80
CA THR A 272 28.60 16.39 27.62
C THR A 272 27.61 15.55 26.81
N GLU A 273 26.72 16.19 26.05
CA GLU A 273 25.77 15.51 25.14
C GLU A 273 26.49 14.69 24.07
N LYS A 274 27.55 15.24 23.47
CA LYS A 274 28.36 14.53 22.47
C LYS A 274 28.98 13.26 23.04
N ASN A 275 29.50 13.31 24.27
CA ASN A 275 30.08 12.15 24.94
C ASN A 275 29.03 11.08 25.27
N VAL A 276 27.84 11.47 25.74
CA VAL A 276 26.72 10.54 26.01
C VAL A 276 26.23 9.88 24.72
N ASN A 277 26.02 10.67 23.66
CA ASN A 277 25.54 10.15 22.38
C ASN A 277 26.54 9.19 21.73
N HIS A 278 27.84 9.52 21.78
CA HIS A 278 28.88 8.64 21.26
C HIS A 278 28.94 7.32 22.03
N ARG A 279 28.83 7.37 23.37
CA ARG A 279 28.80 6.16 24.21
C ARG A 279 27.60 5.28 23.89
N ASN A 280 26.40 5.86 23.85
CA ASN A 280 25.17 5.13 23.53
C ASN A 280 25.23 4.49 22.13
N ALA A 281 25.75 5.23 21.14
CA ALA A 281 25.93 4.71 19.79
C ALA A 281 26.95 3.56 19.74
N ALA A 282 28.04 3.63 20.52
CA ALA A 282 29.04 2.56 20.60
C ALA A 282 28.46 1.29 21.25
N GLU A 283 27.74 1.43 22.36
CA GLU A 283 27.08 0.32 23.05
C GLU A 283 26.04 -0.36 22.14
N LEU A 284 25.25 0.42 21.42
CA LEU A 284 24.27 -0.09 20.46
C LEU A 284 24.95 -0.82 19.28
N ALA A 285 25.99 -0.23 18.71
CA ALA A 285 26.75 -0.84 17.62
C ALA A 285 27.43 -2.15 18.06
N ALA A 286 27.95 -2.21 19.28
CA ALA A 286 28.55 -3.42 19.86
C ALA A 286 27.49 -4.52 20.05
N LYS A 287 26.31 -4.17 20.59
CA LYS A 287 25.19 -5.10 20.73
C LYS A 287 24.75 -5.69 19.38
N TRP A 288 24.61 -4.85 18.36
CA TRP A 288 24.28 -5.30 17.01
C TRP A 288 25.37 -6.18 16.39
N LEU A 289 26.64 -5.83 16.58
CA LEU A 289 27.76 -6.62 16.08
C LEU A 289 27.81 -8.02 16.71
N ALA A 290 27.46 -8.13 18.01
CA ALA A 290 27.39 -9.38 18.74
C ALA A 290 26.19 -10.25 18.33
N ALA A 291 25.06 -9.63 17.99
CA ALA A 291 23.87 -10.36 17.52
C ALA A 291 24.03 -10.90 16.09
N LEU A 292 24.84 -10.23 15.25
CA LEU A 292 25.09 -10.68 13.89
C LEU A 292 26.05 -11.88 13.87
N PRO A 293 25.83 -12.87 12.98
CA PRO A 293 26.78 -13.95 12.80
C PRO A 293 28.14 -13.43 12.31
N GLU A 294 29.20 -14.18 12.60
CA GLU A 294 30.57 -13.80 12.19
C GLU A 294 30.77 -13.94 10.68
N ASP A 295 30.30 -15.04 10.09
CA ASP A 295 30.27 -15.29 8.66
C ASP A 295 29.07 -16.17 8.28
N VAL A 296 28.75 -16.16 6.98
CA VAL A 296 27.80 -17.11 6.38
C VAL A 296 28.58 -18.02 5.44
N LYS A 297 28.42 -19.33 5.61
CA LYS A 297 29.10 -20.33 4.78
C LYS A 297 28.58 -20.24 3.35
N GLU A 298 29.48 -20.34 2.37
CA GLU A 298 29.11 -20.33 0.96
C GLU A 298 28.68 -21.72 0.51
N LEU A 299 27.72 -21.77 -0.41
CA LEU A 299 27.31 -23.02 -1.04
C LEU A 299 28.43 -23.55 -1.93
N ARG A 300 28.66 -24.86 -1.88
CA ARG A 300 29.66 -25.53 -2.73
C ARG A 300 29.03 -25.90 -4.06
N ARG A 301 29.64 -25.42 -5.14
CA ARG A 301 29.25 -25.78 -6.52
C ARG A 301 29.72 -27.17 -6.87
N ASP A 302 28.85 -27.95 -7.50
CA ASP A 302 29.20 -29.15 -8.24
C ASP A 302 28.52 -29.13 -9.62
N ASN A 303 28.85 -30.11 -10.48
CA ASN A 303 28.36 -30.13 -11.86
C ASN A 303 26.85 -30.42 -11.99
N ASP A 304 26.20 -30.91 -10.94
CA ASP A 304 24.80 -31.33 -10.98
C ASP A 304 23.88 -30.35 -10.25
N ASN A 305 24.28 -29.85 -9.08
CA ASN A 305 23.57 -28.83 -8.33
C ASN A 305 23.49 -27.51 -9.10
N ILE A 306 24.52 -27.18 -9.91
CA ILE A 306 24.51 -25.97 -10.72
C ILE A 306 23.48 -26.05 -11.83
N LYS A 307 22.92 -27.21 -12.18
CA LYS A 307 21.83 -27.31 -13.15
C LYS A 307 20.47 -27.02 -12.50
N GLN A 308 20.37 -27.17 -11.17
CA GLN A 308 19.14 -26.97 -10.42
C GLN A 308 18.84 -25.47 -10.24
N PRO A 309 17.66 -24.98 -10.67
CA PRO A 309 17.28 -23.58 -10.54
C PRO A 309 17.31 -23.05 -9.10
N LEU A 310 16.84 -23.85 -8.14
CA LEU A 310 16.78 -23.49 -6.73
C LEU A 310 18.18 -23.32 -6.12
N PHE A 311 19.13 -24.21 -6.45
CA PHE A 311 20.51 -24.08 -6.00
C PHE A 311 21.13 -22.75 -6.45
N ARG A 312 20.96 -22.38 -7.73
CA ARG A 312 21.46 -21.10 -8.27
C ARG A 312 20.83 -19.90 -7.55
N CYS A 313 19.54 -19.99 -7.23
CA CYS A 313 18.83 -18.96 -6.47
C CYS A 313 19.46 -18.79 -5.08
N PHE A 314 19.56 -19.87 -4.31
CA PHE A 314 20.10 -19.84 -2.95
C PHE A 314 21.58 -19.45 -2.91
N GLU A 315 22.39 -19.87 -3.88
CA GLU A 315 23.78 -19.47 -3.97
C GLU A 315 23.92 -17.95 -4.10
N ARG A 316 23.10 -17.34 -4.96
CA ARG A 316 23.08 -15.90 -5.16
C ARG A 316 22.63 -15.16 -3.89
N GLU A 317 21.61 -15.67 -3.21
CA GLU A 317 21.11 -15.15 -1.93
C GLU A 317 22.21 -15.15 -0.86
N VAL A 318 22.86 -16.31 -0.66
CA VAL A 318 23.94 -16.50 0.32
C VAL A 318 25.12 -15.60 0.02
N SER A 319 25.57 -15.54 -1.24
CA SER A 319 26.69 -14.68 -1.64
C SER A 319 26.39 -13.19 -1.42
N GLY A 320 25.18 -12.74 -1.80
CA GLY A 320 24.74 -11.36 -1.60
C GLY A 320 24.63 -10.98 -0.11
N GLY A 321 23.98 -11.83 0.69
CA GLY A 321 23.83 -11.66 2.13
C GLY A 321 25.18 -11.60 2.85
N LYS A 322 26.09 -12.52 2.52
CA LYS A 322 27.46 -12.55 3.06
C LYS A 322 28.24 -11.27 2.75
N GLN A 323 28.15 -10.75 1.53
CA GLN A 323 28.81 -9.50 1.16
C GLN A 323 28.24 -8.31 1.95
N LEU A 324 26.92 -8.26 2.16
CA LEU A 324 26.28 -7.22 2.97
C LEU A 324 26.66 -7.35 4.45
N LEU A 325 26.62 -8.55 5.02
CA LEU A 325 27.03 -8.82 6.40
C LEU A 325 28.44 -8.29 6.68
N ARG A 326 29.41 -8.60 5.81
CA ARG A 326 30.78 -8.09 5.94
C ARG A 326 30.84 -6.56 5.90
N LYS A 327 30.02 -5.90 5.07
CA LYS A 327 29.94 -4.43 5.01
C LYS A 327 29.37 -3.85 6.29
N VAL A 328 28.28 -4.42 6.82
CA VAL A 328 27.63 -3.97 8.05
C VAL A 328 28.54 -4.16 9.25
N ARG A 329 29.12 -5.36 9.43
CA ARG A 329 30.07 -5.64 10.52
C ARG A 329 31.24 -4.65 10.54
N ARG A 330 31.90 -4.44 9.39
CA ARG A 330 32.99 -3.45 9.26
C ARG A 330 32.56 -2.03 9.61
N ALA A 331 31.35 -1.65 9.20
CA ALA A 331 30.81 -0.33 9.49
C ALA A 331 30.51 -0.15 11.00
N LEU A 332 29.94 -1.16 11.67
CA LEU A 332 29.73 -1.14 13.11
C LEU A 332 31.05 -1.07 13.89
N THR A 333 32.06 -1.86 13.52
CA THR A 333 33.39 -1.78 14.12
C THR A 333 34.03 -0.40 13.91
N LEU A 334 33.83 0.21 12.74
CA LEU A 334 34.31 1.57 12.46
C LEU A 334 33.64 2.59 13.38
N VAL A 335 32.31 2.53 13.57
CA VAL A 335 31.58 3.44 14.45
C VAL A 335 32.06 3.30 15.89
N ILE A 336 32.25 2.08 16.40
CA ILE A 336 32.79 1.84 17.75
C ILE A 336 34.17 2.52 17.88
N GLY A 337 35.06 2.35 16.91
CA GLY A 337 36.36 3.00 16.91
C GLY A 337 36.31 4.54 16.78
N VAL A 338 35.28 5.10 16.13
CA VAL A 338 35.08 6.56 16.07
C VAL A 338 34.61 7.09 17.43
N CYS A 339 33.68 6.39 18.08
CA CYS A 339 33.16 6.77 19.40
C CYS A 339 34.23 6.68 20.49
N ASN A 340 35.11 5.69 20.42
CA ASN A 340 36.22 5.51 21.36
C ASN A 340 37.40 6.46 21.12
N GLY A 341 37.42 7.18 20.00
CA GLY A 341 38.52 8.08 19.62
C GLY A 341 39.65 7.43 18.81
N ASP A 342 39.65 6.11 18.64
CA ASP A 342 40.70 5.35 17.97
C ASP A 342 40.83 5.62 16.47
N LYS A 343 39.70 5.89 15.79
CA LYS A 343 39.66 6.05 14.32
C LYS A 343 38.72 7.18 13.91
N GLN A 344 39.28 8.32 13.57
CA GLN A 344 38.50 9.46 13.08
C GLN A 344 38.45 9.47 11.55
N SER A 345 37.26 9.24 10.96
CA SER A 345 37.06 9.31 9.51
C SER A 345 35.72 9.94 9.14
N ASN A 346 35.66 10.60 7.98
CA ASN A 346 34.40 11.21 7.50
C ASN A 346 33.31 10.15 7.28
N LYS A 347 33.69 8.96 6.80
CA LYS A 347 32.76 7.82 6.65
C LYS A 347 32.22 7.37 8.00
N GLY A 348 33.06 7.29 9.02
CA GLY A 348 32.67 6.92 10.37
C GLY A 348 31.72 7.94 11.02
N ARG A 349 31.97 9.24 10.82
CA ARG A 349 31.09 10.31 11.31
C ARG A 349 29.72 10.29 10.64
N ALA A 350 29.67 10.05 9.32
CA ALA A 350 28.41 9.90 8.60
C ALA A 350 27.59 8.70 9.13
N LEU A 351 28.25 7.54 9.33
CA LEU A 351 27.59 6.37 9.90
C LEU A 351 27.11 6.60 11.34
N LEU A 352 27.89 7.30 12.15
CA LEU A 352 27.49 7.67 13.51
C LEU A 352 26.25 8.57 13.48
N HIS A 353 26.21 9.55 12.59
CA HIS A 353 25.03 10.39 12.38
C HIS A 353 23.81 9.55 11.98
N ASP A 354 23.96 8.63 11.02
CA ASP A 354 22.86 7.77 10.58
C ASP A 354 22.29 6.92 11.74
N ILE A 355 23.16 6.38 12.59
CA ILE A 355 22.78 5.60 13.79
C ILE A 355 22.02 6.46 14.80
N LEU A 356 22.53 7.66 15.09
CA LEU A 356 21.89 8.60 16.03
C LEU A 356 20.52 9.06 15.52
N MET A 357 20.37 9.22 14.21
CA MET A 357 19.09 9.57 13.57
C MET A 357 18.17 8.36 13.36
N ALA A 358 18.58 7.16 13.78
CA ALA A 358 17.88 5.90 13.53
C ALA A 358 17.56 5.66 12.05
N THR A 359 18.41 6.16 11.14
CA THR A 359 18.25 6.04 9.68
C THR A 359 19.15 4.94 9.13
N ILE A 360 18.65 4.22 8.12
CA ILE A 360 19.39 3.13 7.49
C ILE A 360 20.36 3.71 6.46
N PRO A 361 21.69 3.50 6.60
CA PRO A 361 22.69 3.97 5.65
C PRO A 361 22.41 3.47 4.24
N HIS A 362 22.56 4.35 3.24
CA HIS A 362 22.29 4.02 1.83
C HIS A 362 23.05 2.78 1.35
N ALA A 363 24.30 2.60 1.80
CA ALA A 363 25.13 1.46 1.41
C ALA A 363 24.57 0.09 1.84
N TRP A 364 23.69 0.06 2.86
CA TRP A 364 23.11 -1.15 3.44
C TRP A 364 21.80 -1.56 2.75
N ARG A 365 21.16 -0.65 2.00
CA ARG A 365 19.94 -0.89 1.23
C ARG A 365 20.23 -1.69 -0.04
N ARG A 366 20.58 -2.99 0.12
CA ARG A 366 20.89 -3.91 -0.99
C ARG A 366 19.73 -4.82 -1.38
N TYR A 367 18.66 -4.79 -0.60
CA TYR A 367 17.37 -5.42 -0.88
C TYR A 367 16.27 -4.37 -0.63
N THR A 368 15.05 -4.67 -1.05
CA THR A 368 13.91 -3.76 -0.87
C THR A 368 13.58 -3.60 0.61
N VAL A 369 13.70 -2.38 1.11
CA VAL A 369 13.40 -2.02 2.51
C VAL A 369 12.21 -1.06 2.53
N PRO A 370 11.20 -1.29 3.40
CA PRO A 370 10.09 -0.37 3.56
C PRO A 370 10.54 1.08 3.81
N VAL A 371 9.84 2.04 3.20
CA VAL A 371 10.10 3.47 3.43
C VAL A 371 9.75 3.80 4.88
N GLY A 372 10.65 4.51 5.56
CA GLY A 372 10.46 4.90 6.97
C GLY A 372 10.78 3.81 8.00
N LEU A 373 11.29 2.64 7.57
CA LEU A 373 11.81 1.64 8.50
C LEU A 373 12.99 2.22 9.30
N ALA A 374 12.91 2.14 10.62
CA ALA A 374 13.97 2.63 11.50
C ALA A 374 15.15 1.65 11.53
N LEU A 375 16.36 2.17 11.73
CA LEU A 375 17.57 1.34 11.75
C LEU A 375 17.52 0.19 12.78
N PRO A 376 17.02 0.38 14.03
CA PRO A 376 16.90 -0.72 14.98
C PRO A 376 15.96 -1.84 14.49
N GLU A 377 14.83 -1.50 13.87
CA GLU A 377 13.89 -2.47 13.29
C GLU A 377 14.55 -3.23 12.13
N TRP A 378 15.30 -2.52 11.28
CA TRP A 378 16.07 -3.12 10.19
C TRP A 378 17.15 -4.07 10.69
N MET A 379 17.84 -3.76 11.79
CA MET A 379 18.87 -4.63 12.36
C MET A 379 18.30 -5.96 12.87
N VAL A 380 17.09 -5.93 13.45
CA VAL A 380 16.38 -7.15 13.87
C VAL A 380 16.01 -8.00 12.65
N ASP A 381 15.38 -7.40 11.62
CA ASP A 381 15.06 -8.07 10.36
C ASP A 381 16.32 -8.64 9.68
N PHE A 382 17.36 -7.83 9.51
CA PHE A 382 18.60 -8.23 8.87
C PHE A 382 19.29 -9.40 9.60
N THR A 383 19.27 -9.40 10.93
CA THR A 383 19.80 -10.52 11.73
C THR A 383 19.03 -11.81 11.46
N ALA A 384 17.70 -11.76 11.45
CA ALA A 384 16.86 -12.92 11.14
C ALA A 384 17.11 -13.45 9.71
N ARG A 385 17.31 -12.56 8.73
CA ARG A 385 17.69 -12.95 7.36
C ARG A 385 19.02 -13.69 7.33
N MET A 386 20.03 -13.22 8.09
CA MET A 386 21.33 -13.90 8.13
C MET A 386 21.22 -15.29 8.76
N THR A 387 20.42 -15.44 9.82
CA THR A 387 20.12 -16.74 10.43
C THR A 387 19.45 -17.69 9.42
N GLN A 388 18.49 -17.20 8.63
CA GLN A 388 17.89 -17.98 7.56
C GLN A 388 18.92 -18.40 6.50
N LEU A 389 19.80 -17.51 6.06
CA LEU A 389 20.85 -17.86 5.09
C LEU A 389 21.84 -18.91 5.64
N GLN A 390 22.14 -18.89 6.93
CA GLN A 390 22.93 -19.93 7.58
C GLN A 390 22.19 -21.27 7.57
N SER A 391 20.89 -21.26 7.88
CA SER A 391 20.03 -22.46 7.82
C SER A 391 19.97 -23.04 6.39
N ILE A 392 19.76 -22.19 5.39
CA ILE A 392 19.78 -22.59 3.97
C ILE A 392 21.12 -23.20 3.60
N SER A 393 22.23 -22.58 4.01
CA SER A 393 23.56 -23.12 3.72
C SER A 393 23.80 -24.49 4.36
N ALA A 394 23.29 -24.74 5.57
CA ALA A 394 23.39 -26.04 6.22
C ALA A 394 22.48 -27.08 5.54
N GLY A 395 21.24 -26.72 5.22
CA GLY A 395 20.27 -27.60 4.58
C GLY A 395 20.70 -28.05 3.17
N VAL A 396 21.35 -27.16 2.40
CA VAL A 396 21.94 -27.53 1.09
C VAL A 396 22.98 -28.62 1.22
N GLU A 397 23.84 -28.56 2.24
CA GLU A 397 24.89 -29.57 2.44
C GLU A 397 24.32 -30.92 2.88
N GLN A 398 23.17 -30.90 3.55
CA GLN A 398 22.47 -32.09 4.03
C GLN A 398 21.46 -32.67 3.02
N GLY A 399 21.18 -31.93 1.93
CA GLY A 399 20.21 -32.33 0.91
C GLY A 399 18.73 -32.05 1.27
N GLU A 400 18.46 -31.30 2.34
CA GLU A 400 17.12 -31.03 2.90
C GLU A 400 16.56 -29.66 2.48
N LEU A 401 16.88 -29.25 1.26
CA LEU A 401 16.77 -27.88 0.71
C LEU A 401 15.36 -27.25 0.66
N LEU A 402 14.30 -27.97 1.04
CA LEU A 402 12.93 -27.71 0.58
C LEU A 402 11.89 -27.46 1.68
N GLN A 403 12.30 -27.37 2.95
CA GLN A 403 11.36 -27.16 4.05
C GLN A 403 11.48 -25.74 4.62
N ASP A 404 10.32 -25.09 4.78
CA ASP A 404 10.10 -23.92 5.61
C ASP A 404 10.87 -22.61 5.28
N ILE A 405 10.94 -22.24 4.00
CA ILE A 405 11.56 -20.98 3.59
C ILE A 405 10.69 -19.77 3.99
N TRP A 406 11.23 -18.88 4.82
CA TRP A 406 10.61 -17.58 5.06
C TRP A 406 10.80 -16.68 3.82
N LEU A 407 9.75 -16.57 3.01
CA LEU A 407 9.80 -15.88 1.72
C LEU A 407 10.19 -14.40 1.87
N GLY A 408 9.62 -13.71 2.86
CA GLY A 408 9.93 -12.30 3.12
C GLY A 408 11.35 -12.05 3.65
N GLY A 409 12.04 -13.10 4.12
CA GLY A 409 13.42 -13.06 4.60
C GLY A 409 14.47 -13.15 3.50
N LEU A 410 14.09 -13.62 2.30
CA LEU A 410 14.99 -13.62 1.14
C LEU A 410 15.30 -12.19 0.68
N MET A 411 16.50 -11.98 0.13
CA MET A 411 16.92 -10.70 -0.43
C MET A 411 16.20 -10.43 -1.76
N TYR A 412 15.95 -11.49 -2.55
CA TYR A 412 15.27 -11.46 -3.84
C TYR A 412 14.16 -12.53 -3.92
N PRO A 413 13.02 -12.35 -3.21
CA PRO A 413 11.95 -13.35 -3.15
C PRO A 413 11.33 -13.71 -4.52
N GLU A 414 11.24 -12.76 -5.45
CA GLU A 414 10.76 -13.01 -6.83
C GLU A 414 11.60 -14.08 -7.55
N ALA A 415 12.92 -14.10 -7.27
CA ALA A 415 13.82 -15.07 -7.88
C ALA A 415 13.59 -16.48 -7.31
N TYR A 416 13.22 -16.60 -6.04
CA TYR A 416 12.82 -17.87 -5.46
C TYR A 416 11.52 -18.37 -6.10
N ILE A 417 10.48 -17.53 -6.21
CA ILE A 417 9.24 -17.90 -6.91
C ILE A 417 9.55 -18.37 -8.34
N THR A 418 10.36 -17.62 -9.07
CA THR A 418 10.80 -18.00 -10.43
C THR A 418 11.56 -19.32 -10.46
N ALA A 419 12.47 -19.55 -9.51
CA ALA A 419 13.23 -20.78 -9.42
C ALA A 419 12.34 -21.99 -9.10
N THR A 420 11.31 -21.82 -8.24
CA THR A 420 10.32 -22.88 -7.98
C THR A 420 9.51 -23.23 -9.25
N ARG A 421 9.10 -22.22 -10.03
CA ARG A 421 8.42 -22.42 -11.33
C ARG A 421 9.31 -23.19 -12.29
N GLN A 422 10.58 -22.80 -12.41
CA GLN A 422 11.56 -23.47 -13.27
C GLN A 422 11.83 -24.91 -12.83
N ALA A 423 11.91 -25.16 -11.52
CA ALA A 423 12.11 -26.52 -10.99
C ALA A 423 10.94 -27.44 -11.37
N VAL A 424 9.70 -26.98 -11.24
CA VAL A 424 8.51 -27.76 -11.64
C VAL A 424 8.44 -27.95 -13.15
N ALA A 425 8.69 -26.91 -13.92
CA ALA A 425 8.73 -26.98 -15.38
C ALA A 425 9.77 -28.01 -15.88
N GLN A 426 10.96 -28.03 -15.27
CA GLN A 426 12.01 -29.00 -15.61
C GLN A 426 11.63 -30.43 -15.19
N ALA A 427 11.08 -30.62 -13.99
CA ALA A 427 10.68 -31.92 -13.48
C ALA A 427 9.57 -32.56 -14.35
N ASN A 428 8.58 -31.75 -14.76
CA ASN A 428 7.41 -32.22 -15.50
C ASN A 428 7.52 -32.04 -17.02
N LYS A 429 8.59 -31.41 -17.50
CA LYS A 429 8.81 -31.04 -18.92
C LYS A 429 7.68 -30.17 -19.50
N TRP A 430 7.19 -29.22 -18.71
CA TRP A 430 6.14 -28.27 -19.10
C TRP A 430 6.73 -26.95 -19.57
N SER A 431 5.97 -26.21 -20.41
CA SER A 431 6.30 -24.81 -20.71
C SER A 431 6.16 -23.97 -19.44
N LEU A 432 7.05 -22.99 -19.27
CA LEU A 432 6.93 -22.05 -18.16
C LEU A 432 5.61 -21.30 -18.22
N GLU A 433 5.19 -20.85 -19.40
CA GLU A 433 4.01 -20.00 -19.60
C GLU A 433 2.71 -20.69 -19.20
N GLU A 434 2.63 -22.01 -19.34
CA GLU A 434 1.46 -22.82 -19.00
C GLU A 434 1.32 -23.11 -17.50
N LEU A 435 2.20 -22.53 -16.66
CA LEU A 435 2.17 -22.73 -15.21
C LEU A 435 1.57 -21.53 -14.50
N SER A 436 0.53 -21.82 -13.71
CA SER A 436 -0.12 -20.87 -12.80
C SER A 436 0.20 -21.22 -11.34
N LEU A 437 0.34 -20.20 -10.49
CA LEU A 437 0.63 -20.38 -9.07
C LEU A 437 -0.68 -20.49 -8.28
N GLN A 438 -0.88 -21.63 -7.63
CA GLN A 438 -1.88 -21.81 -6.57
C GLN A 438 -1.18 -21.77 -5.21
N LEU A 439 -1.75 -21.01 -4.29
CA LEU A 439 -1.28 -20.93 -2.91
C LEU A 439 -2.27 -21.65 -1.99
N GLN A 440 -1.79 -22.70 -1.32
CA GLN A 440 -2.52 -23.37 -0.25
C GLN A 440 -2.10 -22.74 1.09
N LEU A 441 -3.09 -22.24 1.83
CA LEU A 441 -2.89 -21.52 3.09
C LEU A 441 -3.03 -22.47 4.28
N ASP A 442 -2.22 -22.24 5.31
CA ASP A 442 -2.22 -22.95 6.61
C ASP A 442 -2.38 -24.47 6.50
N VAL A 443 -1.50 -25.08 5.71
CA VAL A 443 -1.56 -26.50 5.36
C VAL A 443 -1.11 -27.36 6.54
N SER A 444 -1.93 -28.35 6.91
CA SER A 444 -1.58 -29.36 7.92
C SER A 444 -0.54 -30.36 7.39
N ASP A 445 0.32 -30.87 8.28
CA ASP A 445 1.34 -31.85 7.93
C ASP A 445 0.69 -33.13 7.38
N GLY A 446 0.93 -33.46 6.10
CA GLY A 446 0.35 -34.63 5.43
C GLY A 446 -0.31 -34.39 4.07
N SER A 447 -0.41 -33.15 3.58
CA SER A 447 -0.92 -32.86 2.23
C SER A 447 0.00 -33.48 1.15
N ALA A 448 -0.51 -34.49 0.44
CA ALA A 448 0.20 -35.28 -0.58
C ALA A 448 0.57 -34.50 -1.86
N THR A 449 0.08 -33.28 -2.01
CA THR A 449 0.35 -32.45 -3.19
C THR A 449 1.80 -31.97 -3.18
N SER A 450 2.54 -32.27 -4.24
CA SER A 450 3.90 -31.76 -4.47
C SER A 450 3.88 -30.22 -4.55
N GLY A 451 4.75 -29.56 -3.78
CA GLY A 451 4.83 -28.11 -3.71
C GLY A 451 5.98 -27.65 -2.81
N PHE A 452 6.20 -26.34 -2.77
CA PHE A 452 7.28 -25.73 -1.98
C PHE A 452 6.71 -25.08 -0.73
N MET A 453 7.23 -25.46 0.44
CA MET A 453 6.80 -24.90 1.71
C MET A 453 7.40 -23.51 1.91
N VAL A 454 6.55 -22.55 2.29
CA VAL A 454 6.94 -21.21 2.70
C VAL A 454 6.28 -20.85 4.02
N THR A 455 7.06 -20.28 4.91
CA THR A 455 6.63 -19.90 6.25
C THR A 455 6.32 -18.42 6.35
N SER A 456 5.46 -18.09 7.32
CA SER A 456 5.19 -16.71 7.75
C SER A 456 4.72 -15.79 6.61
N LEU A 457 3.74 -16.26 5.84
CA LEU A 457 2.95 -15.35 5.00
C LEU A 457 1.89 -14.66 5.86
N TYR A 458 1.47 -13.49 5.43
CA TYR A 458 0.46 -12.71 6.14
C TYR A 458 -0.69 -12.37 5.21
N ILE A 459 -1.90 -12.27 5.74
CA ILE A 459 -3.08 -11.86 5.00
C ILE A 459 -3.73 -10.65 5.68
N ASP A 460 -4.18 -9.70 4.86
CA ASP A 460 -4.81 -8.46 5.29
C ASP A 460 -6.23 -8.36 4.76
N GLY A 461 -7.18 -8.01 5.62
CA GLY A 461 -8.60 -7.90 5.27
C GLY A 461 -9.37 -9.24 5.17
N ALA A 462 -8.69 -10.37 5.36
CA ALA A 462 -9.27 -11.71 5.40
C ALA A 462 -8.49 -12.63 6.33
N LYS A 463 -9.05 -13.81 6.60
CA LYS A 463 -8.49 -14.86 7.44
C LYS A 463 -8.65 -16.21 6.72
N PRO A 464 -7.72 -17.16 6.89
CA PRO A 464 -7.92 -18.52 6.40
C PRO A 464 -9.17 -19.14 7.01
N ASP A 465 -9.96 -19.82 6.20
CA ASP A 465 -11.12 -20.59 6.66
C ASP A 465 -10.99 -22.02 6.12
N PRO A 466 -10.99 -23.06 6.98
CA PRO A 466 -10.84 -24.44 6.53
C PRO A 466 -11.94 -24.94 5.58
N GLN A 467 -13.14 -24.35 5.63
CA GLN A 467 -14.29 -24.75 4.81
C GLN A 467 -14.46 -23.87 3.58
N ALA A 468 -14.39 -22.54 3.75
CA ALA A 468 -14.61 -21.57 2.68
C ALA A 468 -13.33 -21.10 1.98
N GLY A 469 -12.16 -21.59 2.43
CA GLY A 469 -10.83 -21.15 2.04
C GLY A 469 -10.43 -19.83 2.69
N LEU A 470 -11.28 -18.80 2.59
CA LEU A 470 -11.10 -17.49 3.24
C LEU A 470 -12.41 -17.01 3.88
N SER A 471 -12.28 -16.26 4.97
CA SER A 471 -13.33 -15.45 5.59
C SER A 471 -12.90 -13.98 5.63
N LEU A 472 -13.82 -13.03 5.44
CA LEU A 472 -13.48 -11.60 5.51
C LEU A 472 -13.27 -11.16 6.95
N ASP A 473 -12.17 -10.45 7.23
CA ASP A 473 -11.90 -9.94 8.57
C ASP A 473 -12.69 -8.66 8.85
N THR A 474 -13.39 -8.64 9.98
CA THR A 474 -14.13 -7.48 10.47
C THR A 474 -13.28 -6.59 11.38
N ARG A 475 -12.21 -7.13 11.97
CA ARG A 475 -11.39 -6.45 12.98
C ARG A 475 -10.11 -5.82 12.44
N GLY A 476 -9.79 -5.98 11.15
CA GLY A 476 -8.62 -5.34 10.54
C GLY A 476 -7.28 -5.83 11.07
N SER A 477 -7.24 -7.06 11.58
CA SER A 477 -6.01 -7.73 11.95
C SER A 477 -5.31 -8.26 10.70
N VAL A 478 -3.99 -8.09 10.64
CA VAL A 478 -3.18 -8.88 9.71
C VAL A 478 -2.86 -10.18 10.40
N GLU A 479 -3.29 -11.28 9.78
CA GLU A 479 -3.13 -12.61 10.32
C GLU A 479 -1.89 -13.27 9.72
N MET A 480 -1.10 -13.94 10.57
CA MET A 480 0.07 -14.69 10.15
C MET A 480 -0.32 -16.14 9.89
N MET A 481 -0.02 -16.63 8.70
CA MET A 481 -0.23 -18.01 8.28
C MET A 481 1.10 -18.74 8.37
N SER A 482 1.14 -19.76 9.22
CA SER A 482 2.38 -20.36 9.69
C SER A 482 3.07 -21.20 8.61
N LYS A 483 2.32 -22.09 7.97
CA LYS A 483 2.79 -23.04 6.96
C LYS A 483 1.95 -22.90 5.69
N ASN A 484 2.56 -22.48 4.60
CA ASN A 484 1.88 -22.29 3.32
C ASN A 484 2.61 -23.07 2.24
N LYS A 485 1.88 -23.49 1.21
CA LYS A 485 2.46 -24.29 0.12
C LYS A 485 2.24 -23.60 -1.22
N LEU A 486 3.35 -23.36 -1.92
CA LEU A 486 3.36 -22.91 -3.32
C LEU A 486 3.22 -24.13 -4.24
N VAL A 487 2.13 -24.19 -5.00
CA VAL A 487 1.84 -25.28 -5.93
C VAL A 487 1.73 -24.70 -7.33
N TRP A 488 2.48 -25.26 -8.27
CA TRP A 488 2.44 -24.87 -9.69
C TRP A 488 1.56 -25.84 -10.45
N ILE A 489 0.54 -25.32 -11.12
CA ILE A 489 -0.48 -26.11 -11.82
C ILE A 489 -0.45 -25.78 -13.29
N HIS A 490 -0.57 -26.82 -14.12
CA HIS A 490 -0.63 -26.68 -15.57
C HIS A 490 -2.00 -26.16 -16.00
N GLU A 491 -2.03 -25.16 -16.88
CA GLU A 491 -3.26 -24.50 -17.34
C GLU A 491 -4.27 -25.47 -17.98
N SER A 492 -3.83 -26.55 -18.62
CA SER A 492 -4.75 -27.55 -19.20
C SER A 492 -5.48 -28.39 -18.14
N SER A 493 -4.84 -28.60 -16.97
CA SER A 493 -5.49 -29.17 -15.78
C SER A 493 -6.32 -28.15 -14.99
N ASN A 494 -6.28 -26.89 -15.41
CA ASN A 494 -6.89 -25.75 -14.74
C ASN A 494 -8.31 -25.44 -15.22
N THR A 495 -9.00 -26.42 -15.82
CA THR A 495 -10.47 -26.36 -16.01
C THR A 495 -11.20 -26.15 -14.67
N ALA A 496 -10.54 -26.41 -13.53
CA ALA A 496 -10.99 -26.07 -12.19
C ALA A 496 -10.69 -24.61 -11.74
N ALA A 497 -9.77 -23.83 -12.33
CA ALA A 497 -9.72 -22.38 -12.05
C ALA A 497 -10.76 -21.57 -12.82
N GLN A 498 -11.51 -22.22 -13.73
CA GLN A 498 -12.75 -21.68 -14.29
C GLN A 498 -13.98 -21.99 -13.42
N THR A 499 -13.86 -22.80 -12.36
CA THR A 499 -14.93 -22.90 -11.35
C THR A 499 -14.85 -21.71 -10.41
N SER A 500 -16.01 -21.28 -9.91
CA SER A 500 -16.24 -20.11 -9.04
C SER A 500 -15.45 -20.06 -7.72
N ASP A 501 -14.60 -21.04 -7.45
CA ASP A 501 -14.10 -21.35 -6.11
C ASP A 501 -12.64 -20.92 -5.90
N HIS A 502 -12.01 -20.29 -6.90
CA HIS A 502 -10.66 -19.76 -6.81
C HIS A 502 -10.61 -18.26 -7.10
N LEU A 503 -9.96 -17.52 -6.19
CA LEU A 503 -9.77 -16.09 -6.28
C LEU A 503 -8.29 -15.77 -6.48
N THR A 504 -7.99 -14.89 -7.45
CA THR A 504 -6.64 -14.37 -7.64
C THR A 504 -6.38 -13.21 -6.69
N LEU A 505 -5.39 -13.36 -5.81
CA LEU A 505 -4.92 -12.35 -4.87
C LEU A 505 -3.50 -11.87 -5.18
N PRO A 506 -3.17 -10.61 -4.87
CA PRO A 506 -1.81 -10.12 -4.97
C PRO A 506 -0.96 -10.59 -3.79
N LEU A 507 0.23 -11.12 -4.06
CA LEU A 507 1.27 -11.38 -3.07
C LEU A 507 2.32 -10.27 -3.15
N TYR A 508 2.27 -9.32 -2.21
CA TYR A 508 3.25 -8.27 -2.09
C TYR A 508 4.40 -8.66 -1.16
N LEU A 509 5.55 -7.99 -1.31
CA LEU A 509 6.67 -8.17 -0.39
C LEU A 509 6.32 -7.76 1.03
N ASN A 510 5.60 -6.64 1.19
CA ASN A 510 5.23 -6.09 2.49
C ASN A 510 3.97 -5.22 2.40
N HIS A 511 3.53 -4.71 3.55
CA HIS A 511 2.31 -3.92 3.72
C HIS A 511 2.27 -2.61 2.90
N SER A 512 3.39 -2.15 2.32
CA SER A 512 3.39 -0.95 1.45
C SER A 512 2.68 -1.16 0.11
N ARG A 513 2.46 -2.41 -0.32
CA ARG A 513 1.87 -2.81 -1.61
C ARG A 513 2.59 -2.23 -2.85
N GLN A 514 3.85 -1.83 -2.72
CA GLN A 514 4.63 -1.26 -3.82
C GLN A 514 5.37 -2.30 -4.66
N ASN A 515 5.73 -3.44 -4.06
CA ASN A 515 6.47 -4.50 -4.73
C ASN A 515 5.60 -5.78 -4.76
N LEU A 516 5.03 -6.06 -5.93
CA LEU A 516 4.24 -7.26 -6.20
C LEU A 516 5.17 -8.40 -6.57
N LEU A 517 5.21 -9.45 -5.76
CA LEU A 517 6.06 -10.62 -5.97
C LEU A 517 5.47 -11.59 -6.99
N SER A 518 4.17 -11.86 -6.86
CA SER A 518 3.41 -12.73 -7.76
C SER A 518 1.91 -12.51 -7.57
N THR A 519 1.12 -13.03 -8.49
CA THR A 519 -0.30 -13.31 -8.27
C THR A 519 -0.45 -14.77 -7.84
N ALA A 520 -1.37 -15.05 -6.92
CA ALA A 520 -1.63 -16.41 -6.47
C ALA A 520 -3.13 -16.69 -6.46
N ALA A 521 -3.53 -17.82 -7.02
CA ALA A 521 -4.88 -18.34 -6.88
C ALA A 521 -5.03 -18.96 -5.48
N VAL A 522 -6.05 -18.53 -4.75
CA VAL A 522 -6.39 -19.03 -3.42
C VAL A 522 -7.82 -19.58 -3.48
N HIS A 523 -8.08 -20.69 -2.81
CA HIS A 523 -9.44 -21.20 -2.68
C HIS A 523 -10.29 -20.19 -1.88
N CYS A 524 -11.44 -19.78 -2.42
CA CYS A 524 -12.31 -18.81 -1.78
C CYS A 524 -13.74 -18.96 -2.31
N SER A 525 -14.69 -19.24 -1.40
CA SER A 525 -16.11 -19.31 -1.73
C SER A 525 -16.82 -17.95 -1.64
N ILE A 526 -16.12 -16.87 -1.24
CA ILE A 526 -16.70 -15.52 -1.13
C ILE A 526 -16.75 -14.87 -2.52
N PRO A 527 -17.84 -14.16 -2.87
CA PRO A 527 -17.90 -13.41 -4.12
C PRO A 527 -16.71 -12.45 -4.30
N GLN A 528 -16.02 -12.58 -5.44
CA GLN A 528 -14.82 -11.83 -5.80
C GLN A 528 -14.96 -10.31 -5.62
N VAL A 529 -16.13 -9.75 -5.96
CA VAL A 529 -16.44 -8.32 -5.79
C VAL A 529 -16.29 -7.86 -4.34
N LYS A 530 -16.77 -8.66 -3.36
CA LYS A 530 -16.66 -8.32 -1.93
C LYS A 530 -15.20 -8.37 -1.47
N VAL A 531 -14.44 -9.35 -1.96
CA VAL A 531 -13.02 -9.51 -1.58
C VAL A 531 -12.18 -8.35 -2.12
N TYR A 532 -12.43 -7.92 -3.36
CA TYR A 532 -11.74 -6.76 -3.92
C TYR A 532 -12.12 -5.46 -3.22
N GLN A 533 -13.40 -5.21 -2.90
CA GLN A 533 -13.80 -4.03 -2.13
C GLN A 533 -13.12 -3.94 -0.75
N ARG A 534 -12.90 -5.09 -0.10
CA ARG A 534 -12.13 -5.22 1.15
C ARG A 534 -10.62 -5.09 0.95
N ALA A 535 -10.16 -5.02 -0.29
CA ALA A 535 -8.78 -4.86 -0.71
C ALA A 535 -7.86 -5.90 -0.07
N VAL A 536 -8.29 -7.16 -0.08
CA VAL A 536 -7.54 -8.28 0.50
C VAL A 536 -6.22 -8.47 -0.24
N ALA A 537 -5.14 -8.65 0.51
CA ALA A 537 -3.81 -8.85 -0.03
C ALA A 537 -2.98 -9.77 0.85
N LEU A 538 -2.02 -10.46 0.23
CA LEU A 538 -1.03 -11.30 0.90
C LEU A 538 0.29 -10.55 1.02
N TYR A 539 0.99 -10.72 2.13
CA TYR A 539 2.32 -10.16 2.37
C TYR A 539 3.32 -11.24 2.73
N ALA A 540 4.53 -11.15 2.18
CA ALA A 540 5.64 -12.02 2.59
C ALA A 540 6.33 -11.55 3.88
N SER A 541 6.15 -10.28 4.27
CA SER A 541 6.74 -9.68 5.46
C SER A 541 5.88 -8.54 6.03
N VAL A 542 5.88 -8.39 7.35
CA VAL A 542 5.22 -7.27 8.08
C VAL A 542 6.22 -6.29 8.68
N VAL A 543 7.49 -6.38 8.27
CA VAL A 543 8.53 -5.44 8.74
C VAL A 543 8.12 -4.01 8.41
N GLY A 544 8.15 -3.13 9.43
CA GLY A 544 7.79 -1.72 9.32
C GLY A 544 6.30 -1.39 9.52
N LYS A 545 5.43 -2.40 9.65
CA LYS A 545 4.01 -2.22 9.93
C LYS A 545 3.75 -1.58 11.30
#